data_AF-A0A5T3WIL8-F1
#
_entry.id   AF-A0A5T3WIL8-F1
#
_cell.length_a   1.000
_cell.length_b   1.000
_cell.length_c   1.000
_cell.angle_alpha   90.00
_cell.angle_beta   90.00
_cell.angle_gamma   90.00
#
_symmetry.space_group_name_H-M   'P 1'
#
loop_
_entity.id
_entity.type
_entity.pdbx_description
1 polymer ?
#
loop_
_entity_poly.entity_id
_entity_poly.type
_entity_poly.pdbx_seq_one_letter_code
_entity_poly.pdbx_strand_id
1 'polypeptide(L)' 'MQGLTMDDISLSIARNMFHLQVYESDGVRFEDLFSKIMYYKSPDFQQVKPYGNIGDRKNDGFIKGQGVYY' A
#
# COMPACT_ATOMS: atom_id res chain seq x y z
N MET A 1 36.69 -1.67 -4.09
CA MET A 1 35.40 -1.12 -3.62
C MET A 1 34.52 -0.91 -4.84
N GLN A 2 33.47 -1.72 -5.00
CA GLN A 2 32.46 -1.47 -6.03
C GLN A 2 31.65 -0.27 -5.54
N GLY A 3 31.73 0.87 -6.24
CA GLY A 3 31.02 2.08 -5.86
C GLY A 3 29.51 1.88 -6.01
N LEU A 4 28.71 2.46 -5.10
CA LEU A 4 27.26 2.52 -5.28
C LEU A 4 26.95 3.18 -6.63
N THR A 5 26.11 2.53 -7.42
CA THR A 5 25.57 3.12 -8.64
C THR A 5 24.50 4.15 -8.28
N MET A 6 24.18 5.06 -9.19
CA MET A 6 23.10 6.05 -8.98
C MET A 6 21.75 5.37 -8.70
N ASP A 7 21.57 4.15 -9.22
CA ASP A 7 20.39 3.32 -8.99
C ASP A 7 20.33 2.79 -7.56
N ASP A 8 21.47 2.40 -6.97
CA ASP A 8 21.55 1.97 -5.58
C ASP A 8 21.18 3.09 -4.59
N ILE A 9 21.64 4.30 -4.88
CA ILE A 9 21.32 5.50 -4.09
C ILE A 9 19.82 5.82 -4.20
N SER A 10 19.30 5.83 -5.43
CA SER A 10 17.87 6.06 -5.70
C SER A 10 16.99 5.05 -4.97
N LEU A 11 17.37 3.77 -4.99
CA LEU A 11 16.65 2.71 -4.29
C LEU A 11 16.71 2.88 -2.77
N SER A 12 17.87 3.27 -2.22
CA SER A 12 18.00 3.56 -0.79
C SER A 12 17.12 4.73 -0.35
N ILE A 13 17.05 5.79 -1.15
CA ILE A 13 16.18 6.95 -0.88
C ILE A 13 14.71 6.52 -0.92
N ALA A 14 14.30 5.81 -1.97
CA ALA A 14 12.92 5.32 -2.12
C ALA A 14 12.51 4.42 -0.94
N ARG A 15 13.39 3.53 -0.47
CA ARG A 15 13.16 2.68 0.69
C ARG A 15 12.94 3.51 1.97
N ASN A 16 13.78 4.51 2.22
CA ASN A 16 13.64 5.38 3.39
C ASN A 16 12.34 6.21 3.32
N MET A 17 12.00 6.74 2.15
CA MET A 17 10.74 7.47 1.94
C MET A 17 9.52 6.57 2.20
N PHE A 18 9.57 5.31 1.73
CA PHE A 18 8.52 4.34 2.00
C PHE A 18 8.37 4.06 3.50
N HIS A 19 9.48 3.87 4.22
CA HIS A 19 9.45 3.72 5.68
C HIS A 19 8.81 4.93 6.36
N LEU A 20 9.19 6.16 5.98
CA LEU A 20 8.59 7.37 6.53
C LEU A 20 7.09 7.42 6.29
N GLN A 21 6.63 7.11 5.08
CA GLN A 21 5.19 7.07 4.75
C GLN A 21 4.41 6.09 5.63
N VAL A 22 5.00 4.94 5.98
CA VAL A 22 4.40 3.95 6.88
C VAL A 22 4.42 4.41 8.34
N TYR A 23 5.52 4.99 8.81
CA TYR A 23 5.64 5.42 10.21
C TYR A 23 4.79 6.67 10.52
N GLU A 24 4.61 7.55 9.55
CA GLU A 24 3.85 8.80 9.71
C GLU A 24 2.36 8.65 9.39
N SER A 25 1.92 7.51 8.87
CA SER A 25 0.52 7.28 8.55
C SER A 25 -0.31 6.99 9.80
N ASP A 26 -1.45 7.66 9.92
CA ASP A 26 -2.58 7.17 10.71
C ASP A 26 -3.30 6.02 9.97
N GLY A 27 -4.36 5.47 10.57
CA GLY A 27 -5.07 4.32 10.01
C GLY A 27 -5.60 4.57 8.59
N VAL A 28 -6.16 5.74 8.31
CA VAL A 28 -6.73 6.07 6.99
C VAL A 28 -5.62 6.26 5.96
N ARG A 29 -4.56 6.98 6.33
CA ARG A 29 -3.40 7.19 5.43
C ARG A 29 -2.68 5.87 5.13
N PHE A 30 -2.67 4.95 6.08
CA PHE A 30 -2.08 3.62 5.89
C PHE A 30 -2.94 2.78 4.93
N GLU A 31 -4.26 2.78 5.09
CA GLU A 31 -5.21 2.10 4.19
C GLU A 31 -5.08 2.62 2.74
N ASP A 32 -4.96 3.94 2.56
CA ASP A 32 -4.76 4.55 1.24
C ASP A 32 -3.39 4.15 0.63
N LEU A 33 -2.33 4.12 1.45
CA LEU A 33 -1.01 3.64 1.01
C LEU A 33 -1.06 2.16 0.60
N PHE A 34 -1.69 1.32 1.41
CA PHE A 34 -1.89 -0.11 1.13
C PHE A 34 -2.63 -0.30 -0.19
N SER A 35 -3.76 0.39 -0.38
CA SER A 35 -4.58 0.30 -1.59
C SER A 35 -3.80 0.71 -2.83
N LYS A 36 -2.99 1.78 -2.73
CA LYS A 36 -2.11 2.21 -3.82
C LYS A 36 -1.11 1.12 -4.23
N ILE A 37 -0.48 0.44 -3.27
CA ILE A 37 0.44 -0.69 -3.53
C ILE A 37 -0.32 -1.84 -4.20
N MET A 38 -1.52 -2.15 -3.72
CA MET A 38 -2.33 -3.24 -4.26
C MET A 38 -2.76 -2.99 -5.70
N TYR A 39 -3.09 -1.76 -6.08
CA TYR A 39 -3.37 -1.41 -7.49
C TYR A 39 -2.17 -1.64 -8.42
N TYR A 40 -0.93 -1.40 -7.95
CA TYR A 40 0.27 -1.75 -8.73
C TYR A 40 0.51 -3.25 -8.81
N LYS A 41 0.23 -3.99 -7.72
CA LYS A 41 0.43 -5.44 -7.65
C LYS A 41 -0.61 -6.21 -8.48
N SER A 42 -1.87 -5.76 -8.43
CA SER A 42 -3.01 -6.46 -9.01
C SER A 42 -4.04 -5.45 -9.53
N PRO A 43 -4.16 -5.27 -10.85
CA PRO A 43 -5.17 -4.39 -11.45
C PRO A 43 -6.62 -4.73 -11.06
N ASP A 44 -6.89 -5.99 -10.71
CA ASP A 44 -8.21 -6.47 -10.29
C ASP A 44 -8.55 -6.19 -8.82
N PHE A 45 -7.62 -5.60 -8.06
CA PHE A 45 -7.89 -5.20 -6.68
C PHE A 45 -8.98 -4.13 -6.63
N GLN A 46 -9.91 -4.27 -5.70
CA GLN A 46 -10.96 -3.31 -5.44
C GLN A 46 -10.92 -2.92 -3.96
N GLN A 47 -10.62 -1.66 -3.69
CA GLN A 47 -10.67 -1.12 -2.34
C GLN A 47 -12.11 -1.13 -1.80
N VAL A 48 -12.26 -1.52 -0.54
CA VAL A 48 -13.54 -1.45 0.17
C VAL A 48 -13.48 -0.23 1.08
N LYS A 49 -14.35 0.74 0.83
CA LYS A 49 -14.48 1.92 1.68
C LYS A 49 -15.60 1.69 2.72
N PRO A 50 -15.46 2.24 3.93
CA PRO A 50 -16.46 2.09 4.98
C PRO A 50 -17.81 2.69 4.56
N TYR A 51 -18.91 2.00 4.89
CA TYR A 51 -20.26 2.49 4.62
C TYR A 51 -20.86 3.19 5.84
N GLY A 52 -20.70 4.51 5.90
CA GLY A 52 -21.17 5.32 7.03
C GLY A 52 -20.67 4.78 8.37
N ASN A 53 -21.57 4.67 9.35
CA ASN A 53 -21.23 4.17 10.70
C ASN A 53 -21.04 2.65 10.79
N ILE A 54 -21.31 1.90 9.71
CA ILE A 54 -21.19 0.43 9.71
C ILE A 54 -19.72 0.00 9.57
N GLY A 55 -18.89 0.86 8.97
CA GLY A 55 -17.51 0.54 8.64
C GLY A 55 -17.39 -0.43 7.46
N ASP A 56 -16.17 -0.91 7.22
CA ASP A 56 -15.79 -1.90 6.20
C ASP A 56 -15.57 -3.31 6.80
N ARG A 57 -15.77 -3.46 8.11
CA ARG A 57 -15.53 -4.70 8.88
C ARG A 57 -14.08 -5.18 8.82
N LYS A 58 -13.11 -4.26 8.77
CA LYS A 58 -11.66 -4.55 8.68
C LYS A 58 -11.26 -5.25 7.38
N ASN A 59 -11.95 -4.91 6.30
CA ASN A 59 -11.63 -5.40 4.96
C ASN A 59 -11.31 -4.17 4.12
N ASP A 60 -10.03 -4.00 3.79
CA ASP A 60 -9.52 -2.84 3.06
C ASP A 60 -9.66 -3.06 1.54
N GLY A 61 -9.86 -4.31 1.10
CA GLY A 61 -10.20 -4.59 -0.30
C GLY A 61 -10.26 -6.06 -0.68
N PHE A 62 -10.63 -6.34 -1.92
CA PHE A 62 -10.81 -7.72 -2.41
C PHE A 62 -10.39 -7.87 -3.86
N ILE A 63 -10.06 -9.11 -4.24
CA ILE A 63 -9.86 -9.50 -5.63
C ILE A 63 -10.88 -10.58 -5.96
N LYS A 64 -11.96 -10.19 -6.65
CA LYS A 64 -13.12 -11.07 -6.90
C LYS A 64 -12.76 -12.36 -7.63
N GLY A 65 -11.91 -12.26 -8.65
CA GLY A 65 -11.51 -13.43 -9.45
C GLY A 65 -10.75 -14.50 -8.67
N GLN A 66 -10.18 -14.13 -7.52
CA GLN A 66 -9.39 -15.02 -6.66
C GLN A 66 -10.12 -15.39 -5.36
N GLY A 67 -11.22 -14.71 -5.03
CA GLY A 67 -11.92 -14.91 -3.76
C GLY A 67 -11.10 -14.50 -2.53
N VAL A 68 -10.16 -13.56 -2.69
CA VAL A 68 -9.26 -13.10 -1.61
C VAL A 68 -9.72 -11.74 -1.09
N TYR A 69 -9.71 -11.60 0.24
CA TYR A 69 -10.02 -10.37 1.00
C TYR A 69 -8.77 -9.97 1.79
N TYR A 70 -8.60 -8.65 1.98
CA TYR A 70 -7.43 -8.06 2.60
C TYR A 70 -7.83 -7.19 3.78
#